data_AF-A0A8B9K3N0-F1
#
_entry.id   AF-A0A8B9K3N0-F1
#
_cell.length_a   1.000
_cell.length_b   1.000
_cell.length_c   1.000
_cell.angle_alpha   90.00
_cell.angle_beta   90.00
_cell.angle_gamma   90.00
#
_symmetry.space_group_name_H-M   'P 1'
#
loop_
_entity.id
_entity.type
_entity.pdbx_description
1 polymer ?
#
loop_
_entity_poly.entity_id
_entity_poly.type
_entity_poly.pdbx_seq_one_letter_code
_entity_poly.pdbx_strand_id
1 'polypeptide(L)'
;MARFYTTITFFYFNNIELPKAFISTGPQQQDGTFYEFRTYCIHPHLNAAFLKLTSEKISLRTAHSELLGYWSVEYGGLNQVFHIWKYESYAQRAAVRAALARDPNWMEEYISKAMPMLSSQDNEVTYLVPWSTIKKPSKEGVHVLWWYESADHRASIRHTAHSDPRVVAAVRQSVSYLESQKNKLLFPCAYSPLK
;
A
#
# COMPACT_ATOMS: atom_id res chain seq x y z
N MET A 1 -14.12 -4.05 -22.50
CA MET A 1 -14.08 -4.52 -21.10
C MET A 1 -13.00 -3.70 -20.38
N ALA A 2 -13.39 -2.66 -19.64
CA ALA A 2 -12.44 -1.76 -18.99
C ALA A 2 -11.77 -2.50 -17.83
N ARG A 3 -10.43 -2.57 -17.86
CA ARG A 3 -9.64 -3.12 -16.75
C ARG A 3 -9.23 -1.96 -15.83
N PHE A 4 -9.43 -2.16 -14.54
CA PHE A 4 -9.20 -1.17 -13.49
C PHE A 4 -7.73 -1.20 -13.05
N TYR A 5 -7.17 -0.03 -12.72
CA TYR A 5 -5.74 0.12 -12.46
C TYR A 5 -5.54 0.95 -11.19
N THR A 6 -4.65 0.52 -10.29
CA THR A 6 -4.19 1.36 -9.17
C THR A 6 -2.70 1.67 -9.34
N THR A 7 -2.30 2.93 -9.20
CA THR A 7 -0.88 3.34 -9.18
C THR A 7 -0.54 3.97 -7.85
N ILE A 8 0.42 3.39 -7.13
CA ILE A 8 0.98 3.98 -5.92
C ILE A 8 2.40 4.42 -6.25
N THR A 9 2.66 5.70 -6.03
CA THR A 9 3.98 6.30 -6.17
C THR A 9 4.57 6.47 -4.77
N PHE A 10 5.69 5.78 -4.53
CA PHE A 10 6.48 5.96 -3.31
C PHE A 10 7.54 7.02 -3.59
N PHE A 11 7.66 8.01 -2.70
CA PHE A 11 8.71 9.01 -2.71
C PHE A 11 9.62 8.78 -1.50
N TYR A 12 10.90 8.54 -1.73
CA TYR A 12 11.91 8.40 -0.68
C TYR A 12 12.77 9.67 -0.62
N PHE A 13 12.86 10.28 0.57
CA PHE A 13 13.63 11.50 0.82
C PHE A 13 14.73 11.24 1.85
N ASN A 14 15.90 11.84 1.66
CA ASN A 14 17.06 11.64 2.53
C ASN A 14 16.91 12.28 3.93
N ASN A 15 17.44 11.60 4.94
CA ASN A 15 18.07 12.20 6.12
C ASN A 15 19.49 11.61 6.22
N ILE A 16 20.45 12.49 6.51
CA ILE A 16 21.90 12.29 6.52
C ILE A 16 22.30 10.97 7.23
N GLU A 17 23.25 10.26 6.63
CA GLU A 17 23.83 8.96 7.00
C GLU A 17 23.82 8.60 8.50
N LEU A 18 22.94 7.67 8.91
CA LEU A 18 23.16 6.73 10.01
C LEU A 18 22.35 5.44 9.76
N PRO A 19 22.83 4.26 10.19
CA PRO A 19 22.11 3.01 9.99
C PRO A 19 20.98 2.90 11.02
N LYS A 20 19.71 2.86 10.58
CA LYS A 20 18.56 2.17 11.21
C LYS A 20 17.22 2.75 10.71
N ALA A 21 16.25 1.85 10.57
CA ALA A 21 14.80 2.06 10.55
C ALA A 21 14.29 3.43 10.06
N PHE A 22 13.66 3.42 8.88
CA PHE A 22 12.97 4.58 8.33
C PHE A 22 11.73 4.92 9.18
N ILE A 23 11.87 5.93 10.03
CA ILE A 23 10.74 6.64 10.64
C ILE A 23 10.56 7.92 9.83
N SER A 24 9.41 8.04 9.15
CA SER A 24 9.02 9.28 8.49
C SER A 24 8.95 10.41 9.53
N THR A 25 9.86 11.37 9.46
CA THR A 25 9.92 12.52 10.37
C THR A 25 8.95 13.61 9.93
N GLY A 26 7.66 13.33 10.03
CA GLY A 26 6.63 14.37 10.22
C GLY A 26 6.33 14.53 11.72
N PRO A 27 5.72 15.64 12.17
CA PRO A 27 5.18 15.69 13.52
C PRO A 27 4.26 14.47 13.70
N GLN A 28 4.47 13.70 14.76
CA GLN A 28 3.62 12.55 15.08
C GLN A 28 2.17 13.05 15.07
N GLN A 29 1.36 12.58 14.14
CA GLN A 29 -0.03 12.99 14.06
C GLN A 29 -0.66 12.71 15.43
N GLN A 30 -1.27 13.74 16.03
CA GLN A 30 -1.95 13.60 17.31
C GLN A 30 -3.05 12.52 17.26
N ASP A 31 -3.55 12.22 16.05
CA ASP A 31 -4.67 11.32 15.79
C ASP A 31 -4.35 9.83 15.97
N GLY A 32 -3.08 9.44 16.23
CA GLY A 32 -2.67 8.07 16.57
C GLY A 32 -2.84 7.02 15.45
N THR A 33 -3.75 7.26 14.51
CA THR A 33 -4.06 6.41 13.37
C THR A 33 -2.91 6.40 12.39
N PHE A 34 -2.51 5.21 11.98
CA PHE A 34 -1.54 5.01 10.93
C PHE A 34 -1.94 3.84 10.03
N TYR A 35 -1.28 3.78 8.89
CA TYR A 35 -1.51 2.78 7.87
C TYR A 35 -0.25 1.96 7.70
N GLU A 36 -0.39 0.63 7.80
CA GLU A 36 0.69 -0.30 7.54
C GLU A 36 0.60 -0.76 6.09
N PHE A 37 1.60 -0.37 5.31
CA PHE A 37 1.84 -0.90 3.99
C PHE A 37 2.63 -2.18 4.12
N ARG A 38 2.27 -3.18 3.31
CA ARG A 38 2.99 -4.44 3.28
C ARG A 38 3.11 -4.91 1.84
N THR A 39 4.32 -5.28 1.45
CA THR A 39 4.63 -5.85 0.15
C THR A 39 5.20 -7.24 0.37
N TYR A 40 4.58 -8.26 -0.22
CA TYR A 40 5.13 -9.61 -0.19
C TYR A 40 5.58 -10.02 -1.58
N CYS A 41 6.78 -10.60 -1.66
CA CYS A 41 7.24 -11.30 -2.86
C CYS A 41 6.92 -12.78 -2.71
N ILE A 42 6.25 -13.34 -3.71
CA ILE A 42 5.81 -14.73 -3.75
C ILE A 42 6.71 -15.49 -4.72
N HIS A 43 7.06 -16.73 -4.40
CA HIS A 43 7.73 -17.60 -5.36
C HIS A 43 6.86 -17.74 -6.63
N PRO A 44 7.42 -17.55 -7.84
CA PRO A 44 6.60 -17.43 -9.06
C PRO A 44 5.65 -18.62 -9.29
N HIS A 45 6.13 -19.84 -9.05
CA HIS A 45 5.34 -21.07 -9.22
C HIS A 45 4.21 -21.24 -8.18
N LEU A 46 4.19 -20.43 -7.12
CA LEU A 46 3.20 -20.47 -6.04
C LEU A 46 2.25 -19.26 -6.04
N ASN A 47 2.40 -18.32 -6.98
CA ASN A 47 1.62 -17.07 -6.99
C ASN A 47 0.10 -17.32 -7.01
N ALA A 48 -0.37 -18.16 -7.93
CA ALA A 48 -1.79 -18.50 -8.04
C ALA A 48 -2.31 -19.21 -6.78
N ALA A 49 -1.51 -20.13 -6.21
CA ALA A 49 -1.86 -20.85 -4.99
C ALA A 49 -1.97 -19.90 -3.78
N PHE A 50 -1.04 -18.95 -3.66
CA PHE A 50 -1.05 -17.94 -2.60
C PHE A 50 -2.27 -17.01 -2.70
N LEU A 51 -2.60 -16.53 -3.91
CA LEU A 51 -3.75 -15.66 -4.13
C LEU A 51 -5.07 -16.38 -3.82
N LYS A 52 -5.19 -17.66 -4.22
CA LYS A 52 -6.35 -18.49 -3.89
C LYS A 52 -6.49 -18.71 -2.39
N LEU A 53 -5.41 -19.16 -1.73
CA LEU A 53 -5.39 -19.35 -0.28
C LEU A 53 -5.77 -18.07 0.48
N THR A 54 -5.23 -16.93 0.05
CA THR A 54 -5.57 -15.63 0.63
C THR A 54 -7.03 -15.30 0.41
N SER A 55 -7.57 -15.50 -0.80
CA SER A 55 -9.00 -15.27 -1.05
C SER A 55 -9.91 -16.08 -0.13
N GLU A 56 -9.54 -17.33 0.18
CA GLU A 56 -10.33 -18.23 1.02
C GLU A 56 -10.24 -17.90 2.50
N LYS A 57 -9.11 -17.36 2.96
CA LYS A 57 -8.76 -17.28 4.40
C LYS A 57 -8.53 -15.87 4.92
N ILE A 58 -8.52 -14.84 4.07
CA ILE A 58 -8.28 -13.45 4.50
C ILE A 58 -9.33 -12.96 5.50
N SER A 59 -10.54 -13.52 5.48
CA SER A 59 -11.61 -13.24 6.43
C SER A 59 -11.18 -13.45 7.89
N LEU A 60 -10.34 -14.46 8.15
CA LEU A 60 -9.76 -14.74 9.46
C LEU A 60 -8.98 -13.53 9.98
N ARG A 61 -8.20 -12.86 9.12
CA ARG A 61 -7.46 -11.65 9.51
C ARG A 61 -8.33 -10.42 9.56
N THR A 62 -9.26 -10.24 8.61
CA THR A 62 -10.13 -9.05 8.58
C THR A 62 -11.12 -9.00 9.73
N ALA A 63 -11.36 -10.13 10.42
CA ALA A 63 -12.08 -10.14 11.68
C ALA A 63 -11.35 -9.39 12.82
N HIS A 64 -10.03 -9.23 12.71
CA HIS A 64 -9.19 -8.56 13.73
C HIS A 64 -8.55 -7.25 13.25
N SER A 65 -8.38 -7.05 11.95
CA SER A 65 -7.70 -5.88 11.37
C SER A 65 -8.54 -5.27 10.25
N GLU A 66 -8.60 -3.93 10.19
CA GLU A 66 -9.24 -3.23 9.09
C GLU A 66 -8.33 -3.27 7.84
N LEU A 67 -8.76 -4.01 6.82
CA LEU A 67 -8.13 -4.03 5.51
C LEU A 67 -8.69 -2.89 4.67
N LEU A 68 -7.84 -1.99 4.17
CA LEU A 68 -8.27 -0.97 3.22
C LEU A 68 -8.23 -1.48 1.80
N GLY A 69 -7.19 -2.21 1.42
CA GLY A 69 -7.14 -2.82 0.11
C GLY A 69 -5.99 -3.78 -0.06
N TYR A 70 -6.12 -4.61 -1.09
CA TYR A 70 -5.25 -5.72 -1.41
C TYR A 70 -5.15 -5.88 -2.91
N TRP A 71 -3.93 -5.84 -3.45
CA TRP A 71 -3.69 -5.88 -4.87
C TRP A 71 -2.58 -6.85 -5.23
N SER A 72 -2.68 -7.47 -6.41
CA SER A 72 -1.55 -8.10 -7.09
C SER A 72 -0.81 -7.06 -7.94
N VAL A 73 0.52 -7.16 -7.98
CA VAL A 73 1.37 -6.24 -8.76
C VAL A 73 1.61 -6.81 -10.15
N GLU A 74 1.29 -6.04 -11.19
CA GLU A 74 1.56 -6.39 -12.60
C GLU A 74 2.87 -5.76 -13.09
N TYR A 75 3.03 -4.45 -12.89
CA TYR A 75 4.25 -3.73 -13.27
C TYR A 75 4.92 -3.14 -12.03
N GLY A 76 6.25 -3.12 -12.03
CA GLY A 76 7.05 -2.62 -10.90
C GLY A 76 7.27 -3.65 -9.79
N GLY A 77 7.01 -4.93 -10.05
CA GLY A 77 7.32 -6.05 -9.16
C GLY A 77 6.46 -7.29 -9.42
N LEU A 78 6.83 -8.13 -10.40
CA LEU A 78 6.09 -9.36 -10.69
C LEU A 78 6.07 -10.31 -9.49
N ASN A 79 4.98 -11.08 -9.39
CA ASN A 79 4.75 -12.03 -8.29
C ASN A 79 4.72 -11.36 -6.91
N GLN A 80 4.33 -10.08 -6.85
CA GLN A 80 4.15 -9.37 -5.59
C GLN A 80 2.67 -9.13 -5.30
N VAL A 81 2.37 -9.03 -4.02
CA VAL A 81 1.12 -8.46 -3.53
C VAL A 81 1.42 -7.25 -2.67
N PHE A 82 0.54 -6.26 -2.72
CA PHE A 82 0.59 -5.06 -1.92
C PHE A 82 -0.73 -4.90 -1.18
N HIS A 83 -0.68 -4.57 0.10
CA HIS A 83 -1.91 -4.39 0.88
C HIS A 83 -1.74 -3.41 2.03
N ILE A 84 -2.82 -2.71 2.35
CA ILE A 84 -2.87 -1.61 3.33
C ILE A 84 -3.78 -2.00 4.49
N TRP A 85 -3.25 -1.90 5.71
CA TRP A 85 -4.00 -2.13 6.95
C TRP A 85 -4.09 -0.83 7.75
N LYS A 86 -5.27 -0.52 8.30
CA LYS A 86 -5.48 0.63 9.17
C LYS A 86 -5.38 0.21 10.64
N TYR A 87 -4.69 1.02 11.45
CA TYR A 87 -4.57 0.86 12.88
C TYR A 87 -4.73 2.21 13.57
N GLU A 88 -5.47 2.25 14.67
CA GLU A 88 -5.72 3.43 15.50
C GLU A 88 -4.53 3.76 16.42
N SER A 89 -3.66 2.78 16.70
CA SER A 89 -2.44 2.96 17.47
C SER A 89 -1.49 1.77 17.37
N TYR A 90 -0.22 1.96 17.76
CA TYR A 90 0.77 0.87 17.79
C TYR A 90 0.40 -0.21 18.82
N ALA A 91 -0.22 0.20 19.93
CA ALA A 91 -0.73 -0.71 20.95
C ALA A 91 -1.86 -1.59 20.39
N GLN A 92 -2.81 -1.01 19.66
CA GLN A 92 -3.86 -1.76 18.98
C GLN A 92 -3.25 -2.75 17.97
N ARG A 93 -2.29 -2.30 17.13
CA ARG A 93 -1.61 -3.19 16.18
C ARG A 93 -0.93 -4.37 16.89
N ALA A 94 -0.23 -4.12 18.00
CA ALA A 94 0.44 -5.17 18.77
C ALA A 94 -0.57 -6.18 19.34
N ALA A 95 -1.67 -5.69 19.93
CA ALA A 95 -2.73 -6.54 20.48
C ALA A 95 -3.38 -7.42 19.39
N VAL A 96 -3.68 -6.84 18.23
CA VAL A 96 -4.24 -7.56 17.07
C VAL A 96 -3.30 -8.65 16.57
N ARG A 97 -2.00 -8.34 16.42
CA ARG A 97 -1.00 -9.34 16.01
C ARG A 97 -0.85 -10.46 17.04
N ALA A 98 -0.90 -10.13 18.34
CA ALA A 98 -0.84 -11.12 19.41
C ALA A 98 -2.09 -12.01 19.44
N ALA A 99 -3.27 -11.46 19.15
CA ALA A 99 -4.50 -12.23 19.04
C ALA A 99 -4.42 -13.21 17.85
N LEU A 100 -4.02 -12.73 16.66
CA LEU A 100 -3.83 -13.58 15.48
C LEU A 100 -2.81 -14.70 15.70
N ALA A 101 -1.72 -14.43 16.42
CA ALA A 101 -0.72 -15.45 16.74
C ALA A 101 -1.26 -16.57 17.66
N ARG A 102 -2.35 -16.32 18.38
CA ARG A 102 -3.03 -17.31 19.24
C ARG A 102 -4.24 -17.97 18.57
N ASP A 103 -4.67 -17.48 17.41
CA ASP A 103 -5.78 -18.09 16.67
C ASP A 103 -5.26 -19.31 15.88
N PRO A 104 -5.64 -20.54 16.27
CA PRO A 104 -5.18 -21.74 15.59
C PRO A 104 -5.66 -21.81 14.14
N ASN A 105 -6.86 -21.29 13.83
CA ASN A 105 -7.37 -21.30 12.45
C ASN A 105 -6.50 -20.41 11.57
N TRP A 106 -6.12 -19.22 12.05
CA TRP A 106 -5.21 -18.33 11.32
C TRP A 106 -3.82 -18.96 11.15
N MET A 107 -3.28 -19.53 12.23
CA MET A 107 -1.93 -20.10 12.24
C MET A 107 -1.82 -21.35 11.35
N GLU A 108 -2.75 -22.29 11.49
CA GLU A 108 -2.73 -23.57 10.80
C GLU A 108 -3.29 -23.49 9.39
N GLU A 109 -4.41 -22.79 9.19
CA GLU A 109 -5.07 -22.78 7.89
C GLU A 109 -4.46 -21.79 6.90
N TYR A 110 -3.84 -20.70 7.39
CA TYR A 110 -3.24 -19.68 6.55
C TYR A 110 -1.73 -19.55 6.72
N ILE A 111 -1.23 -19.16 7.89
CA ILE A 111 0.19 -18.80 8.08
C ILE A 111 1.13 -19.97 7.74
N SER A 112 0.85 -21.17 8.24
CA SER A 112 1.69 -22.36 8.00
C SER A 112 1.84 -22.69 6.51
N LYS A 113 0.81 -22.39 5.71
CA LYS A 113 0.77 -22.67 4.26
C LYS A 113 1.29 -21.49 3.43
N ALA A 114 0.97 -20.26 3.84
CA ALA A 114 1.30 -19.04 3.11
C ALA A 114 2.77 -18.67 3.27
N MET A 115 3.35 -18.82 4.48
CA MET A 115 4.74 -18.41 4.75
C MET A 115 5.78 -19.08 3.85
N PRO A 116 5.74 -20.40 3.60
CA PRO A 116 6.65 -21.05 2.66
C PRO A 116 6.50 -20.60 1.20
N MET A 117 5.39 -19.96 0.84
CA MET A 117 5.17 -19.43 -0.52
C MET A 117 5.89 -18.10 -0.74
N LEU A 118 6.32 -17.41 0.32
CA LEU A 118 6.91 -16.08 0.26
C LEU A 118 8.44 -16.15 0.20
N SER A 119 9.02 -15.40 -0.73
CA SER A 119 10.47 -15.22 -0.82
C SER A 119 10.96 -14.04 0.02
N SER A 120 10.15 -13.00 0.17
CA SER A 120 10.44 -11.88 1.05
C SER A 120 9.18 -11.13 1.46
N GLN A 121 9.29 -10.39 2.56
CA GLN A 121 8.23 -9.52 3.07
C GLN A 121 8.84 -8.19 3.48
N ASP A 122 8.15 -7.12 3.16
CA ASP A 122 8.51 -5.76 3.57
C ASP A 122 7.28 -5.05 4.14
N ASN A 123 7.49 -4.14 5.08
CA ASN A 123 6.43 -3.34 5.65
C ASN A 123 6.88 -1.92 6.03
N GLU A 124 5.99 -0.97 5.80
CA GLU A 124 6.22 0.44 6.07
C GLU A 124 5.03 0.99 6.87
N VAL A 125 5.28 1.95 7.76
CA VAL A 125 4.24 2.72 8.44
C VAL A 125 4.14 4.08 7.80
N THR A 126 2.91 4.49 7.47
CA THR A 126 2.63 5.80 6.92
C THR A 126 1.48 6.48 7.65
N TYR A 127 1.48 7.80 7.58
CA TYR A 127 0.51 8.70 8.18
C TYR A 127 -0.18 9.47 7.05
N LEU A 128 -1.44 9.85 7.28
CA LEU A 128 -2.08 10.78 6.36
C LEU A 128 -1.46 12.16 6.53
N VAL A 129 -1.36 12.91 5.45
CA VAL A 129 -1.09 14.34 5.58
C VAL A 129 -2.38 15.05 6.05
N PRO A 130 -2.30 16.14 6.83
CA PRO A 130 -3.48 16.75 7.47
C PRO A 130 -4.63 17.12 6.52
N TRP A 131 -4.34 17.38 5.24
CA TRP A 131 -5.32 17.72 4.21
C TRP A 131 -5.81 16.52 3.38
N SER A 132 -5.49 15.29 3.79
CA SER A 132 -5.88 14.06 3.08
C SER A 132 -6.89 13.24 3.86
N THR A 133 -7.82 12.61 3.14
CA THR A 133 -8.80 11.68 3.69
C THR A 133 -8.88 10.46 2.80
N ILE A 134 -8.89 9.26 3.38
CA ILE A 134 -9.20 8.03 2.64
C ILE A 134 -10.72 7.90 2.56
N LYS A 135 -11.26 7.87 1.34
CA LYS A 135 -12.68 7.62 1.09
C LYS A 135 -12.80 6.45 0.12
N LYS A 136 -13.80 5.60 0.34
CA LYS A 136 -14.18 4.59 -0.64
C LYS A 136 -14.71 5.31 -1.90
N PRO A 137 -14.17 5.03 -3.10
CA PRO A 137 -14.65 5.69 -4.32
C PRO A 137 -16.11 5.30 -4.60
N SER A 138 -16.90 6.27 -5.05
CA SER A 138 -18.33 6.10 -5.37
C SER A 138 -18.58 5.47 -6.74
N LYS A 139 -17.54 5.35 -7.57
CA LYS A 139 -17.56 4.79 -8.93
C LYS A 139 -16.39 3.84 -9.12
N GLU A 140 -16.57 2.78 -9.89
CA GLU A 140 -15.48 1.90 -10.31
C GLU A 140 -14.58 2.62 -11.34
N GLY A 141 -13.25 2.59 -11.19
CA GLY A 141 -12.33 3.34 -12.04
C GLY A 141 -10.84 3.06 -11.83
N VAL A 142 -9.98 3.93 -12.38
CA VAL A 142 -8.52 3.90 -12.17
C VAL A 142 -8.18 4.82 -11.01
N HIS A 143 -7.53 4.29 -9.97
CA HIS A 143 -7.26 5.03 -8.73
C HIS A 143 -5.75 5.16 -8.49
N VAL A 144 -5.22 6.37 -8.58
CA VAL A 144 -3.86 6.66 -8.10
C VAL A 144 -3.98 7.09 -6.63
N LEU A 145 -2.94 6.98 -5.80
CA LEU A 145 -2.91 7.65 -4.46
C LEU A 145 -2.82 9.20 -4.58
N TRP A 146 -3.45 9.74 -5.62
CA TRP A 146 -3.76 11.12 -6.00
C TRP A 146 -5.03 10.99 -6.86
N TRP A 147 -6.13 11.66 -6.51
CA TRP A 147 -7.40 11.46 -7.22
C TRP A 147 -7.40 12.20 -8.58
N TYR A 148 -7.66 11.45 -9.66
CA TYR A 148 -7.99 11.97 -10.99
C TYR A 148 -9.26 11.29 -11.51
N GLU A 149 -10.08 12.00 -12.30
CA GLU A 149 -11.35 11.43 -12.81
C GLU A 149 -11.14 10.48 -14.00
N SER A 150 -10.00 10.55 -14.70
CA SER A 150 -9.62 9.65 -15.80
C SER A 150 -8.11 9.68 -16.08
N ALA A 151 -7.61 8.77 -16.92
CA ALA A 151 -6.22 8.77 -17.39
C ALA A 151 -5.88 10.05 -18.18
N ASP A 152 -6.82 10.53 -19.00
CA ASP A 152 -6.67 11.78 -19.76
C ASP A 152 -6.71 13.00 -18.85
N HIS A 153 -7.53 12.97 -17.78
CA HIS A 153 -7.54 14.01 -16.76
C HIS A 153 -6.22 14.05 -15.98
N ARG A 154 -5.62 12.89 -15.69
CA ARG A 154 -4.26 12.84 -15.14
C ARG A 154 -3.25 13.44 -16.11
N ALA A 155 -3.33 13.13 -17.40
CA ALA A 155 -2.42 13.66 -18.41
C ALA A 155 -2.53 15.19 -18.54
N SER A 156 -3.76 15.72 -18.53
CA SER A 156 -4.01 17.16 -18.59
C SER A 156 -3.52 17.88 -17.33
N ILE A 157 -3.76 17.35 -16.13
CA ILE A 157 -3.21 17.95 -14.90
C ILE A 157 -1.68 17.90 -14.89
N ARG A 158 -1.05 16.82 -15.38
CA ARG A 158 0.41 16.82 -15.54
C ARG A 158 0.85 17.91 -16.51
N HIS A 159 0.18 18.05 -17.65
CA HIS A 159 0.51 19.09 -18.62
C HIS A 159 0.44 20.49 -18.00
N THR A 160 -0.62 20.79 -17.24
CA THR A 160 -0.78 22.06 -16.51
C THR A 160 0.27 22.23 -15.40
N ALA A 161 0.58 21.18 -14.65
CA ALA A 161 1.64 21.21 -13.63
C ALA A 161 3.03 21.44 -14.23
N HIS A 162 3.27 20.98 -15.46
CA HIS A 162 4.49 21.22 -16.21
C HIS A 162 4.58 22.65 -16.79
N SER A 163 3.46 23.37 -16.88
CA SER A 163 3.40 24.76 -17.38
C SER A 163 3.22 25.82 -16.29
N ASP A 164 2.83 25.46 -15.06
CA ASP A 164 2.80 26.39 -13.92
C ASP A 164 4.22 26.56 -13.33
N PRO A 165 4.85 27.74 -13.46
CA PRO A 165 6.22 27.96 -13.02
C PRO A 165 6.42 27.79 -11.50
N ARG A 166 5.38 27.97 -10.69
CA ARG A 166 5.45 27.77 -9.23
C ARG A 166 5.52 26.29 -8.89
N VAL A 167 4.71 25.48 -9.56
CA VAL A 167 4.71 24.02 -9.40
C VAL A 167 6.03 23.44 -9.89
N VAL A 168 6.51 23.89 -11.05
CA VAL A 168 7.81 23.47 -11.59
C VAL A 168 8.96 23.85 -10.64
N ALA A 169 8.96 25.06 -10.07
CA ALA A 169 9.97 25.48 -9.11
C ALA A 169 9.95 24.62 -7.83
N ALA A 170 8.76 24.36 -7.28
CA ALA A 170 8.60 23.50 -6.09
C ALA A 170 9.03 22.05 -6.36
N VAL A 171 8.70 21.49 -7.53
CA VAL A 171 9.14 20.14 -7.92
C VAL A 171 10.65 20.10 -8.15
N ARG A 172 11.26 21.11 -8.78
CA ARG A 172 12.72 21.19 -8.94
C ARG A 172 13.45 21.31 -7.61
N GLN A 173 12.88 22.02 -6.65
CA GLN A 173 13.42 22.12 -5.31
C GLN A 173 13.26 20.81 -4.51
N SER A 174 12.19 20.04 -4.73
CA SER A 174 11.97 18.78 -4.00
C SER A 174 12.67 17.58 -4.62
N VAL A 175 12.83 17.54 -5.96
CA VAL A 175 13.48 16.43 -6.67
C VAL A 175 14.96 16.30 -6.29
N SER A 176 15.62 17.37 -5.86
CA SER A 176 17.00 17.30 -5.35
C SER A 176 17.14 16.46 -4.08
N TYR A 177 16.03 16.24 -3.35
CA TYR A 177 15.99 15.37 -2.17
C TYR A 177 15.43 13.98 -2.47
N LEU A 178 14.92 13.75 -3.69
CA LEU A 178 14.31 12.49 -4.10
C LEU A 178 15.41 11.52 -4.54
N GLU A 179 15.63 10.47 -3.75
CA GLU A 179 16.64 9.45 -4.08
C GLU A 179 16.10 8.44 -5.09
N SER A 180 14.87 7.97 -4.87
CA SER A 180 14.23 7.04 -5.79
C SER A 180 12.71 7.21 -5.81
N GLN A 181 12.15 6.94 -6.99
CA GLN A 181 10.70 6.85 -7.20
C GLN A 181 10.38 5.49 -7.79
N LYS A 182 9.45 4.78 -7.16
CA LYS A 182 8.90 3.53 -7.70
C LYS A 182 7.43 3.72 -8.01
N ASN A 183 7.03 3.29 -9.21
CA ASN A 183 5.63 3.24 -9.62
C ASN A 183 5.26 1.77 -9.82
N LYS A 184 4.13 1.35 -9.25
CA LYS A 184 3.58 0.01 -9.46
C LYS A 184 2.23 0.09 -10.14
N LEU A 185 1.97 -0.84 -11.07
CA LEU A 185 0.62 -1.10 -11.55
C LEU A 185 0.03 -2.22 -10.70
N LEU A 186 -1.10 -1.94 -10.07
CA LEU A 186 -1.77 -2.81 -9.12
C LEU A 186 -3.15 -3.20 -9.63
N PHE A 187 -3.50 -4.47 -9.52
CA PHE A 187 -4.83 -5.01 -9.80
C PHE A 187 -5.53 -5.43 -8.50
N PRO A 188 -6.74 -4.93 -8.22
CA PRO A 188 -7.44 -5.26 -6.98
C PRO A 188 -7.79 -6.75 -6.96
N CYS A 189 -7.47 -7.40 -5.84
CA CYS A 189 -7.92 -8.78 -5.63
C CYS A 189 -9.44 -8.81 -5.38
N ALA A 190 -10.10 -9.94 -5.65
CA ALA A 190 -11.55 -10.07 -5.53
C ALA A 190 -12.08 -9.74 -4.11
N TYR A 191 -11.26 -9.98 -3.10
CA TYR A 191 -11.52 -9.73 -1.68
C TYR A 191 -11.03 -8.35 -1.19
N SER A 192 -10.53 -7.49 -2.09
CA SER A 192 -10.09 -6.14 -1.75
C SER A 192 -11.27 -5.19 -1.50
N PRO A 193 -11.33 -4.50 -0.35
CA PRO A 193 -12.41 -3.53 -0.08
C PRO A 193 -12.35 -2.28 -0.99
N LEU A 194 -11.14 -1.76 -1.23
CA LEU A 194 -10.87 -0.78 -2.29
C LEU A 194 -10.61 -1.51 -3.61
N LYS A 195 -11.40 -1.16 -4.63
CA LYS A 195 -11.26 -1.67 -6.01
C LYS A 195 -10.83 -0.54 -6.93
#